data_AF-A0A972VAQ2-F1
#
_entry.id   AF-A0A972VAQ2-F1
#
_cell.length_a   1.000
_cell.length_b   1.000
_cell.length_c   1.000
_cell.angle_alpha   90.00
_cell.angle_beta   90.00
_cell.angle_gamma   90.00
#
_symmetry.space_group_name_H-M   'P 1'
#
loop_
_entity.id
_entity.type
_entity.pdbx_description
1 polymer ?
#
loop_
_entity_poly.entity_id
_entity_poly.type
_entity_poly.pdbx_seq_one_letter_code
_entity_poly.pdbx_strand_id
1 'polypeptide(L)' 'MERFRQSIKVKRERAILVGAILKRGPVGDDLAELSALAESADAQVVDRFQQRLNSILPATYIG' A
#
# COMPACT_ATOMS: atom_id res chain seq x y z
N MET A 1 -25.24 30.25 -12.03
CA MET A 1 -25.76 28.89 -12.26
C MET A 1 -24.90 27.91 -11.48
N GLU A 2 -25.39 27.54 -10.30
CA GLU A 2 -24.86 26.43 -9.49
C GLU A 2 -25.06 25.12 -10.25
N ARG A 3 -23.98 24.50 -10.73
CA ARG A 3 -24.01 23.07 -11.07
C ARG A 3 -23.59 22.33 -9.81
N PHE A 4 -24.58 21.99 -8.99
CA PHE A 4 -24.44 21.00 -7.93
C PHE A 4 -23.70 19.79 -8.52
N ARG A 5 -22.43 19.61 -8.11
CA ARG A 5 -21.75 18.33 -8.27
C ARG A 5 -22.53 17.37 -7.40
N GLN A 6 -23.51 16.69 -7.99
CA GLN A 6 -24.15 15.53 -7.39
C GLN A 6 -23.02 14.68 -6.83
N SER A 7 -23.04 14.48 -5.52
CA SER A 7 -21.99 13.87 -4.74
C SER A 7 -21.54 12.56 -5.41
N ILE A 8 -20.40 12.61 -6.11
CA ILE A 8 -19.66 11.41 -6.44
C ILE A 8 -19.26 10.85 -5.08
N LYS A 9 -20.04 9.90 -4.56
CA LYS A 9 -19.59 9.01 -3.49
C LYS A 9 -18.46 8.18 -4.08
N VAL A 10 -17.25 8.73 -4.09
CA VAL A 10 -16.03 7.96 -4.31
C VAL A 10 -16.01 6.89 -3.21
N LYS A 11 -16.16 5.62 -3.61
CA LYS A 11 -15.84 4.52 -2.71
C LYS A 11 -14.34 4.63 -2.44
N ARG A 12 -13.97 4.88 -1.18
CA ARG A 12 -12.57 4.78 -0.76
C ARG A 12 -12.07 3.40 -1.14
N GLU A 13 -11.00 3.37 -1.94
CA GLU A 13 -10.38 2.12 -2.35
C GLU A 13 -9.75 1.47 -1.14
N ARG A 14 -9.98 0.16 -0.98
CA ARG A 14 -9.38 -0.60 0.12
C ARG A 14 -8.02 -1.11 -0.33
N ALA A 15 -6.97 -0.81 0.43
CA ALA A 15 -5.61 -1.20 0.13
C ALA A 15 -5.06 -2.16 1.19
N ILE A 16 -4.30 -3.16 0.74
CA ILE A 16 -3.43 -3.96 1.59
C ILE A 16 -2.00 -3.56 1.24
N LEU A 17 -1.22 -3.15 2.23
CA LEU A 17 0.17 -2.79 2.00
C LEU A 17 1.04 -4.04 2.07
N VAL A 18 1.89 -4.26 1.07
CA VAL A 18 2.70 -5.49 0.93
C VAL A 18 4.17 -5.13 0.81
N GLY A 19 5.01 -5.75 1.65
CA GLY A 19 6.46 -5.54 1.65
C GLY A 19 7.26 -6.84 1.73
N ALA A 20 8.50 -6.78 1.24
CA ALA A 20 9.49 -7.84 1.35
C ALA A 20 10.68 -7.37 2.17
N ILE A 21 11.03 -8.12 3.22
CA ILE A 21 12.20 -7.88 4.06
C ILE A 21 13.32 -8.82 3.61
N LEU A 22 14.31 -8.30 2.88
CA LEU A 22 15.43 -9.11 2.40
C LEU A 22 16.43 -9.40 3.53
N LYS A 23 16.83 -10.66 3.70
CA LYS A 23 17.82 -11.06 4.73
C LYS A 23 19.19 -10.38 4.58
N ARG A 24 19.54 -9.98 3.35
CA ARG A 24 20.78 -9.26 3.02
C ARG A 24 20.46 -7.98 2.25
N GLY A 25 19.64 -7.12 2.86
CA GLY A 25 19.30 -5.81 2.31
C GLY A 25 19.35 -4.73 3.40
N PRO A 26 19.12 -3.45 3.02
CA PRO A 26 18.91 -2.40 3.98
C PRO A 26 17.81 -2.83 4.97
N VAL A 27 18.05 -2.64 6.26
CA VAL A 27 17.01 -2.77 7.27
C VAL A 27 16.08 -1.59 7.07
N GLY A 28 15.01 -1.78 6.31
CA GLY A 28 14.27 -0.67 5.73
C GLY A 28 12.77 -0.89 5.65
N ASP A 29 12.10 -0.10 6.49
CA ASP A 29 10.71 0.38 6.47
C ASP A 29 9.59 -0.64 6.80
N ASP A 30 8.83 -0.31 7.84
CA ASP A 30 7.60 -0.96 8.31
C ASP A 30 6.37 -0.52 7.48
N LEU A 31 6.60 -0.14 6.22
CA LEU A 31 5.63 0.41 5.28
C LEU A 31 5.10 1.79 5.71
N ALA A 32 5.89 2.58 6.45
CA ALA A 32 5.50 3.91 6.90
C ALA A 32 5.34 4.87 5.71
N GLU A 33 6.30 4.93 4.80
CA GLU A 33 6.20 5.79 3.61
C GLU A 33 5.02 5.36 2.73
N LEU A 34 4.86 4.06 2.50
CA LEU A 34 3.76 3.52 1.71
C LEU A 34 2.39 3.80 2.35
N SER A 35 2.32 3.82 3.69
CA SER A 35 1.11 4.20 4.42
C SER A 35 0.76 5.67 4.21
N ALA A 36 1.73 6.58 4.27
CA ALA A 36 1.51 8.01 4.01
C ALA A 36 1.04 8.26 2.56
N LEU A 37 1.59 7.51 1.59
CA LEU A 37 1.13 7.55 0.21
C LEU A 37 -0.32 7.07 0.07
N ALA A 38 -0.68 5.95 0.70
CA ALA A 38 -2.06 5.45 0.69
C ALA A 38 -3.04 6.44 1.30
N GLU A 39 -2.67 7.09 2.41
CA GLU A 39 -3.47 8.14 3.04
C GLU A 39 -3.67 9.35 2.10
N SER A 40 -2.59 9.79 1.43
CA SER A 40 -2.67 10.90 0.45
C SER A 40 -3.57 10.59 -0.76
N ALA A 41 -3.72 9.30 -1.09
CA ALA A 41 -4.57 8.82 -2.17
C ALA A 41 -6.04 8.59 -1.74
N ASP A 42 -6.39 8.94 -0.50
CA ASP A 42 -7.69 8.63 0.14
C ASP A 42 -8.03 7.13 0.12
N ALA A 43 -7.00 6.27 0.12
CA ALA A 43 -7.16 4.82 0.21
C ALA A 43 -7.32 4.39 1.68
N GLN A 44 -8.27 3.48 1.92
CA GLN A 44 -8.44 2.84 3.21
C GLN A 44 -7.49 1.66 3.34
N VAL A 45 -6.40 1.82 4.09
CA VAL A 45 -5.52 0.70 4.46
C VAL A 45 -6.29 -0.26 5.37
N VAL A 46 -6.53 -1.48 4.90
CA VAL A 46 -7.29 -2.51 5.64
C VAL A 46 -6.42 -3.61 6.20
N ASP A 47 -5.19 -3.77 5.70
CA ASP A 47 -4.22 -4.72 6.24
C ASP A 47 -2.78 -4.36 5.81
N ARG A 48 -1.81 -4.97 6.48
CA ARG A 48 -0.37 -4.88 6.18
C ARG A 48 0.27 -6.26 6.23
N PHE A 49 1.00 -6.62 5.19
CA PHE A 49 1.70 -7.90 5.09
C PHE A 49 3.17 -7.67 4.75
N GLN A 50 4.06 -8.26 5.56
CA GLN A 50 5.49 -8.26 5.28
C GLN A 50 6.06 -9.67 5.38
N GLN A 51 6.83 -10.06 4.37
CA GLN A 51 7.47 -11.37 4.33
C GLN A 51 8.99 -11.26 4.33
N ARG A 52 9.67 -12.05 5.17
CA ARG A 52 11.13 -12.19 5.12
C ARG A 52 11.54 -13.14 3.99
N LEU A 53 12.41 -12.67 3.10
CA LEU A 53 12.85 -13.39 1.91
C LEU A 53 14.38 -13.40 1.78
N ASN A 54 14.92 -14.46 1.16
CA ASN A 54 16.33 -14.48 0.77
C ASN A 54 16.58 -13.60 -0.45
N SER A 55 15.64 -13.60 -1.40
CA SER A 55 15.62 -12.83 -2.64
C SER A 55 14.18 -12.59 -3.07
N ILE A 56 13.92 -11.55 -3.86
CA ILE A 56 12.60 -11.27 -4.44
C ILE A 56 12.22 -12.38 -5.44
N LEU A 57 10.97 -12.84 -5.39
CA LEU A 57 10.41 -13.75 -6.41
C LEU A 57 9.91 -12.92 -7.59
N PRO A 58 10.48 -12.99 -8.80
CA PRO A 58 10.13 -12.04 -9.87
C PRO A 58 8.67 -12.12 -10.33
N ALA A 59 8.04 -13.29 -10.23
CA ALA A 59 6.66 -13.50 -10.69
C ALA A 59 5.61 -12.84 -9.79
N THR A 60 5.91 -12.73 -8.49
CA THR A 60 4.92 -12.42 -7.45
C THR A 60 5.41 -11.37 -6.45
N TYR A 61 6.67 -10.94 -6.57
CA TYR A 61 7.43 -10.09 -5.65
C TYR A 61 7.70 -10.76 -4.28
N ILE A 62 6.65 -11.31 -3.67
CA ILE A 62 6.63 -12.13 -2.44
C ILE A 62 6.31 -13.60 -2.77
N GLY A 63 6.28 -14.51 -1.78
CA GLY A 63 5.84 -15.91 -1.98
C GLY A 63 6.39 -16.90 -0.97
#